data_AF-A0A5C8AG22-F1
#
_entry.id   AF-A0A5C8AG22-F1
#
_cell.length_a   1.000
_cell.length_b   1.000
_cell.length_c   1.000
_cell.angle_alpha   90.00
_cell.angle_beta   90.00
_cell.angle_gamma   90.00
#
_symmetry.space_group_name_H-M   'P 1'
#
loop_
_entity.id
_entity.type
_entity.pdbx_description
1 polymer ?
#
loop_
_entity_poly.entity_id
_entity_poly.type
_entity_poly.pdbx_seq_one_letter_code
_entity_poly.pdbx_strand_id
1 'polypeptide(L)'
;MLSKRFGNSVYHQLVFIGYFSLAVGMPLSKIILSLSMMWLALILVLQGDFKRYVQRIESNGFVLLLLALWAWSLLTFAWSSDLDFALKDFKDKLPLFIIPLLFVAQPLEGNKQYQIILGGFVVAVFVTSIINVGSYVHLWGDRVYDDIRGMSLFLSHIRYALMVSTAAAIAGLWFQKSKHRWKWFGLVLFGWFSFYTYYAQVLSGVLTFGGMIVVWIALELSIRKNRALSKVVIFLGILGVGVVTYALVVFFQPEKLRISLDHLPEKTKEGNLYFHRTDKNQLENGYPVYYFLCQEEMKREWNRRSSFPYDSLDAKGQKLEGTLIRYLTSKGLYKDAAGVQALSPTDISHIEQGIPSILSLKKGFGARLAGLKNELMYSNDPNGQSIAQRFEYWKTGLKILKSNFLLGVGAGDIDRAFQQQYEHDKSKLRPENRLRTHNQYLSFFIALGLVGFLLFVATLIYFWRTNFKQRNYLAILFMTISLLSFLVEDTLETQMGVTFFAFFFGLFISYSERRIWNEMEPKDHIE
;
A
#
# COMPACT_ATOMS: atom_id res chain seq x y z
N MET A 1 -12.84 40.93 1.56
CA MET A 1 -12.74 41.85 2.72
C MET A 1 -11.32 41.92 3.28
N LEU A 2 -10.58 40.80 3.34
CA LEU A 2 -9.18 40.75 3.78
C LEU A 2 -8.21 41.59 2.93
N SER A 3 -8.21 41.43 1.60
CA SER A 3 -7.32 42.20 0.71
C SER A 3 -7.54 43.71 0.78
N LYS A 4 -8.80 44.12 0.98
CA LYS A 4 -9.19 45.53 1.14
C LYS A 4 -8.76 46.12 2.50
N ARG A 5 -8.64 45.29 3.56
CA ARG A 5 -8.27 45.74 4.92
C ARG A 5 -6.78 45.58 5.25
N PHE A 6 -6.12 44.53 4.73
CA PHE A 6 -4.75 44.15 5.11
C PHE A 6 -3.80 44.05 3.91
N GLY A 7 -4.28 44.28 2.68
CA GLY A 7 -3.50 44.15 1.46
C GLY A 7 -3.42 42.71 0.92
N ASN A 8 -3.09 42.58 -0.38
CA ASN A 8 -3.00 41.28 -1.05
C ASN A 8 -1.87 40.40 -0.48
N SER A 9 -0.76 41.00 -0.06
CA SER A 9 0.39 40.24 0.46
C SER A 9 0.03 39.41 1.71
N VAL A 10 -0.72 39.98 2.65
CA VAL A 10 -1.18 39.27 3.86
C VAL A 10 -2.06 38.09 3.50
N TYR A 11 -3.00 38.28 2.57
CA TYR A 11 -3.86 37.20 2.08
C TYR A 11 -3.04 36.01 1.53
N HIS A 12 -2.06 36.27 0.68
CA HIS A 12 -1.25 35.22 0.08
C HIS A 12 -0.36 34.49 1.11
N GLN A 13 0.11 35.18 2.15
CA GLN A 13 0.80 34.55 3.27
C GLN A 13 -0.12 33.62 4.08
N LEU A 14 -1.37 34.02 4.34
CA LEU A 14 -2.34 33.19 5.07
C LEU A 14 -2.70 31.92 4.28
N VAL A 15 -2.85 32.04 2.95
CA VAL A 15 -3.05 30.91 2.04
C VAL A 15 -1.83 29.97 2.06
N PHE A 16 -0.62 30.55 1.95
CA PHE A 16 0.63 29.79 2.03
C PHE A 16 0.76 29.00 3.33
N ILE A 17 0.46 29.61 4.48
CA ILE A 17 0.46 28.93 5.79
C ILE A 17 -0.51 27.76 5.79
N GLY A 18 -1.70 27.92 5.20
CA GLY A 18 -2.69 26.83 5.08
C GLY A 18 -2.16 25.64 4.29
N TYR A 19 -1.58 25.88 3.11
CA TYR A 19 -1.01 24.79 2.29
C TYR A 19 0.24 24.18 2.91
N PHE A 20 1.10 24.98 3.55
CA PHE A 20 2.27 24.47 4.26
C PHE A 20 1.86 23.58 5.43
N SER A 21 0.86 24.00 6.22
CA SER A 21 0.31 23.22 7.32
C SER A 21 -0.34 21.92 6.83
N LEU A 22 -1.04 21.96 5.70
CA LEU A 22 -1.60 20.77 5.07
C LEU A 22 -0.48 19.80 4.63
N ALA A 23 0.60 20.33 4.05
CA ALA A 23 1.75 19.54 3.61
C ALA A 23 2.52 18.86 4.77
N VAL A 24 2.83 19.61 5.82
CA VAL A 24 3.53 19.11 7.02
C VAL A 24 2.63 18.22 7.87
N GLY A 25 1.32 18.52 7.91
CA GLY A 25 0.32 17.77 8.66
C GLY A 25 0.08 16.36 8.12
N MET A 26 0.29 16.13 6.81
CA MET A 26 0.05 14.85 6.15
C MET A 26 0.74 13.66 6.82
N PRO A 27 2.06 13.67 7.09
CA PRO A 27 2.72 12.58 7.80
C PRO A 27 2.50 12.57 9.32
N LEU A 28 1.85 13.59 9.90
CA LEU A 28 1.76 13.80 11.35
C LEU A 28 0.40 13.46 11.94
N SER A 29 -0.69 14.08 11.46
CA SER A 29 -1.99 14.01 12.13
C SER A 29 -3.17 14.38 11.23
N LYS A 30 -4.24 13.59 11.33
CA LYS A 30 -5.56 13.88 10.73
C LYS A 30 -6.14 15.22 11.19
N ILE A 31 -5.87 15.63 12.42
CA ILE A 31 -6.43 16.86 13.00
C ILE A 31 -5.85 18.08 12.28
N ILE A 32 -4.53 18.09 12.05
CA ILE A 32 -3.85 19.18 11.35
C ILE A 32 -4.39 19.32 9.92
N LEU A 33 -4.69 18.20 9.25
CA LEU A 33 -5.27 18.21 7.92
C LEU A 33 -6.64 18.90 7.89
N SER A 34 -7.55 18.50 8.79
CA SER A 34 -8.88 19.12 8.89
C SER A 34 -8.80 20.61 9.20
N LEU A 35 -7.98 21.00 10.18
CA LEU A 35 -7.79 22.41 10.54
C LEU A 35 -7.20 23.23 9.40
N SER A 36 -6.24 22.68 8.65
CA SER A 36 -5.63 23.35 7.50
C SER A 36 -6.63 23.56 6.36
N MET A 37 -7.49 22.57 6.08
CA MET A 37 -8.55 22.71 5.08
C MET A 37 -9.60 23.75 5.50
N MET A 38 -10.03 23.72 6.78
CA MET A 38 -10.96 24.72 7.33
C MET A 38 -10.37 26.12 7.27
N TRP A 39 -9.08 26.27 7.58
CA TRP A 39 -8.35 27.53 7.47
C TRP A 39 -8.36 28.07 6.04
N LEU A 40 -7.99 27.25 5.05
CA LEU A 40 -8.00 27.67 3.64
C LEU A 40 -9.40 28.08 3.18
N ALA A 41 -10.43 27.30 3.54
CA ALA A 41 -11.82 27.62 3.22
C ALA A 41 -12.26 28.95 3.86
N LEU A 42 -11.90 29.20 5.13
CA LEU A 42 -12.17 30.47 5.81
C LEU A 42 -11.50 31.64 5.08
N ILE A 43 -10.23 31.50 4.69
CA ILE A 43 -9.50 32.54 3.96
C ILE A 43 -10.14 32.83 2.60
N LEU A 44 -10.66 31.81 1.91
CA LEU A 44 -11.42 31.97 0.66
C LEU A 44 -12.68 32.82 0.86
N VAL A 45 -13.48 32.47 1.87
CA VAL A 45 -14.71 33.20 2.19
C VAL A 45 -14.41 34.65 2.60
N LEU A 46 -13.38 34.88 3.42
CA LEU A 46 -13.01 36.21 3.89
C LEU A 46 -12.40 37.11 2.81
N GLN A 47 -11.72 36.55 1.81
CA GLN A 47 -11.28 37.33 0.65
C GLN A 47 -12.51 37.75 -0.18
N GLY A 48 -13.45 36.83 -0.43
CA GLY A 48 -14.77 37.13 -1.00
C GLY A 48 -14.75 37.52 -2.49
N ASP A 49 -13.72 37.12 -3.24
CA ASP A 49 -13.60 37.37 -4.69
C ASP A 49 -14.29 36.25 -5.51
N PHE A 50 -15.54 35.93 -5.15
CA PHE A 50 -16.26 34.77 -5.66
C PHE A 50 -16.38 34.76 -7.18
N LYS A 51 -16.58 35.92 -7.81
CA LYS A 51 -16.64 36.05 -9.27
C LYS A 51 -15.35 35.52 -9.92
N ARG A 52 -14.18 35.89 -9.38
CA ARG A 52 -12.90 35.44 -9.91
C ARG A 52 -12.65 33.95 -9.62
N TYR A 53 -13.08 33.44 -8.47
CA TYR A 53 -12.95 32.02 -8.16
C TYR A 53 -13.76 31.17 -9.12
N VAL A 54 -15.03 31.52 -9.36
CA VAL A 54 -15.92 30.82 -10.30
C VAL A 54 -15.32 30.84 -11.70
N GLN A 55 -14.87 31.99 -12.19
CA GLN A 55 -14.20 32.09 -13.50
C GLN A 55 -12.98 31.17 -13.61
N ARG A 56 -12.13 31.09 -12.57
CA ARG A 56 -10.97 30.18 -12.55
C ARG A 56 -11.39 28.71 -12.56
N ILE A 57 -12.42 28.36 -11.80
CA ILE A 57 -12.97 27.00 -11.72
C ILE A 57 -13.56 26.57 -13.07
N GLU A 58 -14.40 27.40 -13.68
CA GLU A 58 -15.04 27.13 -14.99
C GLU A 58 -14.00 27.02 -16.11
N SER A 59 -12.89 27.75 -16.01
CA SER A 59 -11.80 27.66 -16.99
C SER A 59 -10.89 26.43 -16.82
N ASN A 60 -11.01 25.68 -15.72
CA ASN A 60 -10.10 24.58 -15.41
C ASN A 60 -10.73 23.20 -15.63
N GLY A 61 -10.35 22.54 -16.73
CA GLY A 61 -10.87 21.23 -17.11
C GLY A 61 -10.66 20.12 -16.07
N PHE A 62 -9.63 20.20 -15.21
CA PHE A 62 -9.43 19.23 -14.13
C PHE A 62 -10.51 19.35 -13.06
N VAL A 63 -10.80 20.58 -12.65
CA VAL A 63 -11.81 20.84 -11.62
C VAL A 63 -13.19 20.51 -12.17
N LEU A 64 -13.48 20.80 -13.44
CA LEU A 64 -14.74 20.41 -14.06
C LEU A 64 -14.96 18.88 -14.08
N LEU A 65 -13.92 18.10 -14.40
CA LEU A 65 -14.02 16.63 -14.34
C LEU A 65 -14.22 16.11 -12.91
N LEU A 66 -13.53 16.70 -11.92
CA LEU A 66 -13.74 16.37 -10.51
C LEU A 66 -15.15 16.75 -10.04
N LEU A 67 -15.67 17.92 -10.43
CA LEU A 67 -17.03 18.34 -10.12
C LEU A 67 -18.07 17.43 -10.79
N ALA A 68 -17.82 16.99 -12.03
CA ALA A 68 -18.66 16.01 -12.71
C ALA A 68 -18.68 14.65 -11.98
N LEU A 69 -17.51 14.17 -11.54
CA LEU A 69 -17.41 12.96 -10.72
C LEU A 69 -18.14 13.12 -9.38
N TRP A 70 -18.03 14.28 -8.75
CA TRP A 70 -18.72 14.60 -7.49
C TRP A 70 -20.24 14.66 -7.66
N ALA A 71 -20.71 15.34 -8.69
CA ALA A 71 -22.13 15.43 -9.02
C ALA A 71 -22.71 14.04 -9.35
N TRP A 72 -21.95 13.22 -10.09
CA TRP A 72 -22.33 11.82 -10.34
C TRP A 72 -22.40 11.02 -9.04
N SER A 73 -21.41 11.15 -8.16
CA SER A 73 -21.43 10.50 -6.83
C SER A 73 -22.66 10.89 -6.02
N LEU A 74 -23.06 12.17 -6.04
CA LEU A 74 -24.27 12.64 -5.38
C LEU A 74 -25.53 12.09 -6.04
N LEU A 75 -25.57 12.02 -7.37
CA LEU A 75 -26.70 11.44 -8.11
C LEU A 75 -26.93 9.98 -7.73
N THR A 76 -25.87 9.24 -7.42
CA THR A 76 -25.99 7.83 -6.98
C THR A 76 -26.78 7.65 -5.68
N PHE A 77 -27.02 8.71 -4.92
CA PHE A 77 -27.87 8.67 -3.73
C PHE A 77 -29.32 8.37 -4.12
N ALA A 78 -29.75 8.72 -5.33
CA ALA A 78 -31.11 8.48 -5.81
C ALA A 78 -31.48 6.99 -5.90
N TRP A 79 -30.49 6.10 -6.01
CA TRP A 79 -30.67 4.64 -5.98
C TRP A 79 -29.88 3.95 -4.87
N SER A 80 -29.40 4.71 -3.88
CA SER A 80 -28.79 4.17 -2.68
C SER A 80 -29.85 3.98 -1.60
N SER A 81 -29.89 2.79 -1.00
CA SER A 81 -30.79 2.46 0.09
C SER A 81 -30.28 2.99 1.43
N ASP A 82 -28.96 2.96 1.65
CA ASP A 82 -28.31 3.45 2.86
C ASP A 82 -27.77 4.87 2.66
N LEU A 83 -28.61 5.86 2.91
CA LEU A 83 -28.27 7.28 2.78
C LEU A 83 -27.32 7.77 3.87
N ASP A 84 -27.33 7.16 5.06
CA ASP A 84 -26.43 7.52 6.15
C ASP A 84 -24.99 7.11 5.80
N PHE A 85 -24.82 5.90 5.27
CA PHE A 85 -23.54 5.47 4.72
C PHE A 85 -23.11 6.36 3.56
N ALA A 86 -24.02 6.66 2.62
CA ALA A 86 -23.72 7.50 1.47
C ALA A 86 -23.21 8.89 1.89
N LEU A 87 -23.88 9.54 2.85
CA LEU A 87 -23.48 10.84 3.40
C LEU A 87 -22.13 10.77 4.12
N LYS A 88 -21.86 9.69 4.86
CA LYS A 88 -20.58 9.48 5.52
C LYS A 88 -19.45 9.33 4.49
N ASP A 89 -19.61 8.45 3.52
CA ASP A 89 -18.62 8.19 2.47
C ASP A 89 -18.32 9.46 1.65
N PHE A 90 -19.38 10.20 1.30
CA PHE A 90 -19.27 11.48 0.62
C PHE A 90 -18.48 12.52 1.43
N LYS A 91 -18.72 12.62 2.75
CA LYS A 91 -17.96 13.48 3.66
C LYS A 91 -16.49 13.05 3.74
N ASP A 92 -16.23 11.76 3.85
CA ASP A 92 -14.87 11.21 3.92
C ASP A 92 -14.07 11.52 2.64
N LYS A 93 -14.75 11.63 1.48
CA LYS A 93 -14.18 11.96 0.17
C LYS A 93 -14.16 13.45 -0.18
N LEU A 94 -14.74 14.34 0.64
CA LEU A 94 -14.70 15.80 0.40
C LEU A 94 -13.31 16.37 0.09
N PRO A 95 -12.21 15.92 0.73
CA PRO A 95 -10.87 16.44 0.42
C PRO A 95 -10.50 16.29 -1.06
N LEU A 96 -10.98 15.25 -1.74
CA LEU A 96 -10.75 14.99 -3.18
C LEU A 96 -11.19 16.15 -4.07
N PHE A 97 -12.21 16.88 -3.64
CA PHE A 97 -12.84 17.95 -4.42
C PHE A 97 -12.45 19.33 -3.88
N ILE A 98 -12.50 19.50 -2.55
CA ILE A 98 -12.22 20.79 -1.92
C ILE A 98 -10.76 21.20 -2.10
N ILE A 99 -9.79 20.31 -1.90
CA ILE A 99 -8.38 20.70 -1.97
C ILE A 99 -7.97 21.17 -3.38
N PRO A 100 -8.28 20.43 -4.48
CA PRO A 100 -7.97 20.90 -5.82
C PRO A 100 -8.70 22.21 -6.17
N LEU A 101 -9.94 22.37 -5.73
CA LEU A 101 -10.70 23.62 -5.93
C LEU A 101 -10.07 24.79 -5.20
N LEU A 102 -9.61 24.60 -3.95
CA LEU A 102 -8.86 25.62 -3.21
C LEU A 102 -7.60 26.02 -3.98
N PHE A 103 -6.81 25.07 -4.49
CA PHE A 103 -5.58 25.37 -5.25
C PHE A 103 -5.84 26.19 -6.53
N VAL A 104 -6.96 25.95 -7.20
CA VAL A 104 -7.34 26.71 -8.41
C VAL A 104 -7.94 28.07 -8.06
N ALA A 105 -8.76 28.16 -7.01
CA ALA A 105 -9.35 29.41 -6.55
C ALA A 105 -8.29 30.36 -5.96
N GLN A 106 -7.39 29.80 -5.15
CA GLN A 106 -6.38 30.50 -4.33
C GLN A 106 -4.96 30.00 -4.64
N PRO A 107 -4.43 30.23 -5.86
CA PRO A 107 -3.10 29.75 -6.23
C PRO A 107 -2.02 30.41 -5.37
N LEU A 108 -0.93 29.67 -5.16
CA LEU A 108 0.27 30.15 -4.46
C LEU A 108 0.98 31.26 -5.28
N GLU A 109 1.66 32.16 -4.57
CA GLU A 109 2.46 33.22 -5.18
C GLU A 109 3.91 32.78 -5.38
N GLY A 110 4.32 32.68 -6.64
CA GLY A 110 5.70 32.44 -7.03
C GLY A 110 6.20 31.02 -6.72
N ASN A 111 7.36 30.69 -7.29
CA ASN A 111 7.91 29.34 -7.21
C ASN A 111 8.48 28.97 -5.84
N LYS A 112 8.97 29.97 -5.10
CA LYS A 112 9.56 29.80 -3.78
C LYS A 112 8.57 29.17 -2.78
N GLN A 113 7.29 29.56 -2.83
CA GLN A 113 6.26 28.99 -1.96
C GLN A 113 6.05 27.51 -2.22
N TYR A 114 5.98 27.08 -3.49
CA TYR A 114 5.90 25.67 -3.86
C TYR A 114 7.10 24.88 -3.35
N GLN A 115 8.31 25.41 -3.50
CA GLN A 115 9.53 24.76 -3.01
C GLN A 115 9.54 24.59 -1.49
N ILE A 116 9.12 25.62 -0.73
CA ILE A 116 9.04 25.54 0.73
C ILE A 116 7.99 24.53 1.18
N ILE A 117 6.84 24.47 0.51
CA ILE A 117 5.78 23.50 0.81
C ILE A 117 6.25 22.07 0.56
N LEU A 118 6.85 21.81 -0.61
CA LEU A 118 7.44 20.50 -0.93
C LEU A 118 8.56 20.15 0.06
N GLY A 119 9.38 21.13 0.44
CA GLY A 119 10.45 20.92 1.41
C GLY A 119 9.94 20.64 2.82
N GLY A 120 8.90 21.34 3.26
CA GLY A 120 8.21 21.08 4.53
C GLY A 120 7.65 19.66 4.58
N PHE A 121 7.00 19.20 3.51
CA PHE A 121 6.54 17.81 3.38
C PHE A 121 7.70 16.81 3.51
N VAL A 122 8.78 17.00 2.75
CA VAL A 122 9.95 16.11 2.80
C VAL A 122 10.59 16.06 4.19
N VAL A 123 10.76 17.21 4.85
CA VAL A 123 11.30 17.29 6.21
C VAL A 123 10.37 16.58 7.20
N ALA A 124 9.05 16.79 7.09
CA ALA A 124 8.09 16.14 7.97
C ALA A 124 8.11 14.61 7.81
N VAL A 125 8.20 14.09 6.58
CA VAL A 125 8.36 12.65 6.30
C VAL A 125 9.72 12.15 6.81
N PHE A 126 10.79 12.91 6.63
CA PHE A 126 12.12 12.52 7.14
C PHE A 126 12.14 12.40 8.68
N VAL A 127 11.64 13.42 9.39
CA VAL A 127 11.58 13.42 10.85
C VAL A 127 10.70 12.29 11.37
N THR A 128 9.50 12.13 10.83
CA THR A 128 8.59 11.05 11.26
C THR A 128 9.14 9.65 10.93
N SER A 129 9.91 9.49 9.86
CA SER A 129 10.48 8.19 9.50
C SER A 129 11.67 7.83 10.38
N ILE A 130 12.47 8.82 10.81
CA ILE A 130 13.46 8.63 11.87
C ILE A 130 12.74 8.19 13.16
N ILE A 131 11.71 8.92 13.59
CA ILE A 131 10.92 8.59 14.80
C ILE A 131 10.36 7.16 14.73
N ASN A 132 9.79 6.77 13.60
CA ASN A 132 9.26 5.43 13.37
C ASN A 132 10.34 4.35 13.53
N VAL A 133 11.48 4.49 12.83
CA VAL A 133 12.58 3.52 12.88
C VAL A 133 13.18 3.46 14.28
N GLY A 134 13.50 4.60 14.90
CA GLY A 134 14.14 4.61 16.21
C GLY A 134 13.23 4.09 17.32
N SER A 135 11.91 4.30 17.24
CA SER A 135 10.98 3.66 18.19
C SER A 135 10.95 2.15 18.01
N TYR A 136 10.93 1.69 16.75
CA TYR A 136 10.87 0.26 16.44
C TYR A 136 12.16 -0.50 16.82
N VAL A 137 13.33 0.15 16.71
CA VAL A 137 14.60 -0.41 17.19
C VAL A 137 14.89 -0.08 18.66
N HIS A 138 13.91 0.44 19.41
CA HIS A 138 14.02 0.78 20.83
C HIS A 138 15.15 1.78 21.15
N LEU A 139 15.49 2.69 20.22
CA LEU A 139 16.32 3.86 20.52
C LEU A 139 15.58 4.84 21.44
N TRP A 140 14.25 4.88 21.36
CA TRP A 140 13.39 5.60 22.29
C TRP A 140 12.05 4.86 22.48
N GLY A 141 11.59 4.81 23.74
CA GLY A 141 10.33 4.17 24.11
C GLY A 141 10.41 2.64 24.22
N ASP A 142 9.52 2.09 25.06
CA ASP A 142 9.52 0.67 25.44
C ASP A 142 8.36 -0.12 24.81
N ARG A 143 7.81 0.38 23.71
CA ARG A 143 6.64 -0.24 23.07
C ARG A 143 7.04 -1.58 22.44
N VAL A 144 6.40 -2.66 22.86
CA VAL A 144 6.54 -3.98 22.21
C VAL A 144 5.72 -4.00 20.93
N TYR A 145 6.31 -4.50 19.85
CA TYR A 145 5.69 -4.59 18.53
C TYR A 145 5.49 -6.06 18.14
N ASP A 146 4.29 -6.43 17.73
CA ASP A 146 3.98 -7.79 17.28
C ASP A 146 4.62 -8.10 15.91
N ASP A 147 4.70 -7.09 15.04
CA ASP A 147 5.32 -7.19 13.72
C ASP A 147 5.92 -5.86 13.24
N ILE A 148 6.61 -5.93 12.09
CA ILE A 148 7.27 -4.78 11.47
C ILE A 148 6.31 -3.69 10.98
N ARG A 149 5.02 -3.99 10.83
CA ARG A 149 4.00 -3.00 10.43
C ARG A 149 3.72 -2.03 11.57
N GLY A 150 3.96 -2.45 12.81
CA GLY A 150 3.89 -1.63 14.01
C GLY A 150 4.87 -0.45 14.03
N MET A 151 5.91 -0.47 13.20
CA MET A 151 6.87 0.63 13.06
C MET A 151 6.22 1.97 12.67
N SER A 152 5.11 1.95 11.93
CA SER A 152 4.43 3.16 11.49
C SER A 152 3.55 3.73 12.60
N LEU A 153 4.05 4.72 13.34
CA LEU A 153 3.42 5.22 14.57
C LEU A 153 2.26 6.19 14.33
N PHE A 154 2.45 7.13 13.41
CA PHE A 154 1.51 8.24 13.21
C PHE A 154 0.31 7.84 12.34
N LEU A 155 0.53 6.90 11.43
CA LEU A 155 -0.35 6.60 10.30
C LEU A 155 -0.28 5.11 9.95
N SER A 156 -1.21 4.64 9.13
CA SER A 156 -1.08 3.28 8.59
C SER A 156 0.16 3.18 7.72
N HIS A 157 0.91 2.09 7.90
CA HIS A 157 2.16 1.78 7.19
C HIS A 157 2.02 1.88 5.67
N ILE A 158 0.84 1.54 5.13
CA ILE A 158 0.51 1.66 3.71
C ILE A 158 0.50 3.12 3.25
N ARG A 159 -0.25 4.00 3.93
CA ARG A 159 -0.35 5.43 3.55
C ARG A 159 0.97 6.13 3.73
N TYR A 160 1.67 5.81 4.82
CA TYR A 160 2.99 6.34 5.09
C TYR A 160 4.00 5.96 4.01
N ALA A 161 3.96 4.72 3.50
CA ALA A 161 4.83 4.29 2.40
C ALA A 161 4.63 5.11 1.11
N LEU A 162 3.40 5.51 0.78
CA LEU A 162 3.14 6.40 -0.37
C LEU A 162 3.77 7.79 -0.18
N MET A 163 3.73 8.31 1.05
CA MET A 163 4.35 9.58 1.40
C MET A 163 5.88 9.49 1.29
N VAL A 164 6.47 8.38 1.76
CA VAL A 164 7.91 8.10 1.62
C VAL A 164 8.33 8.02 0.15
N SER A 165 7.58 7.29 -0.70
CA SER A 165 7.83 7.23 -2.14
C SER A 165 7.77 8.61 -2.80
N THR A 166 6.82 9.45 -2.39
CA THR A 166 6.68 10.81 -2.93
C THR A 166 7.79 11.74 -2.43
N ALA A 167 8.17 11.65 -1.16
CA ALA A 167 9.29 12.39 -0.60
C ALA A 167 10.61 12.00 -1.27
N ALA A 168 10.79 10.71 -1.59
CA ALA A 168 11.93 10.22 -2.37
C ALA A 168 11.93 10.81 -3.79
N ALA A 169 10.79 10.85 -4.48
CA ALA A 169 10.72 11.49 -5.80
C ALA A 169 11.12 12.98 -5.75
N ILE A 170 10.69 13.72 -4.72
CA ILE A 170 11.08 15.13 -4.51
C ILE A 170 12.59 15.24 -4.24
N ALA A 171 13.12 14.45 -3.29
CA ALA A 171 14.54 14.45 -2.92
C ALA A 171 15.44 14.07 -4.10
N GLY A 172 14.99 13.12 -4.92
CA GLY A 172 15.65 12.71 -6.14
C GLY A 172 15.75 13.81 -7.19
N LEU A 173 14.68 14.58 -7.39
CA LEU A 173 14.71 15.74 -8.27
C LEU A 173 15.60 16.86 -7.73
N TRP A 174 15.63 17.07 -6.41
CA TRP A 174 16.59 18.01 -5.79
C TRP A 174 18.04 17.62 -6.09
N PHE A 175 18.37 16.32 -6.04
CA PHE A 175 19.69 15.82 -6.44
C PHE A 175 20.00 16.10 -7.93
N GLN A 176 19.03 15.90 -8.83
CA GLN A 176 19.26 16.08 -10.27
C GLN A 176 19.34 17.54 -10.71
N LYS A 177 18.54 18.42 -10.11
CA LYS A 177 18.32 19.79 -10.60
C LYS A 177 19.06 20.87 -9.82
N SER A 178 19.56 20.57 -8.62
CA SER A 178 20.30 21.55 -7.81
C SER A 178 21.80 21.55 -8.14
N LYS A 179 22.41 22.74 -8.32
CA LYS A 179 23.85 22.88 -8.60
C LYS A 179 24.76 22.73 -7.35
N HIS A 180 24.28 22.98 -6.12
CA HIS A 180 25.10 23.10 -4.90
C HIS A 180 24.63 22.19 -3.73
N ARG A 181 24.88 22.53 -2.44
CA ARG A 181 24.64 21.69 -1.23
C ARG A 181 23.30 20.94 -1.16
N TRP A 182 22.23 21.49 -1.74
CA TRP A 182 20.92 20.83 -1.85
C TRP A 182 20.94 19.54 -2.68
N LYS A 183 21.91 19.39 -3.60
CA LYS A 183 22.17 18.16 -4.36
C LYS A 183 22.50 17.01 -3.42
N TRP A 184 23.54 17.19 -2.60
CA TRP A 184 24.01 16.16 -1.68
C TRP A 184 22.99 15.88 -0.58
N PHE A 185 22.29 16.91 -0.12
CA PHE A 185 21.18 16.74 0.81
C PHE A 185 20.05 15.88 0.19
N GLY A 186 19.67 16.13 -1.06
CA GLY A 186 18.70 15.32 -1.79
C GLY A 186 19.14 13.86 -1.94
N LEU A 187 20.44 13.61 -2.20
CA LEU A 187 20.98 12.25 -2.29
C LEU A 187 20.89 11.49 -0.96
N VAL A 188 21.26 12.13 0.15
CA VAL A 188 21.19 11.52 1.49
C VAL A 188 19.74 11.19 1.84
N LEU A 189 18.81 12.12 1.61
CA LEU A 189 17.38 11.89 1.84
C LEU A 189 16.83 10.76 0.96
N PHE A 190 17.21 10.73 -0.32
CA PHE A 190 16.79 9.66 -1.21
C PHE A 190 17.31 8.28 -0.75
N GLY A 191 18.57 8.22 -0.30
CA GLY A 191 19.15 7.03 0.32
C GLY A 191 18.40 6.59 1.57
N TRP A 192 18.05 7.54 2.45
CA TRP A 192 17.25 7.27 3.64
C TRP A 192 15.86 6.72 3.32
N PHE A 193 15.13 7.33 2.37
CA PHE A 193 13.80 6.85 1.98
C PHE A 193 13.85 5.49 1.26
N SER A 194 14.92 5.22 0.52
CA SER A 194 15.18 3.89 -0.06
C SER A 194 15.39 2.85 1.05
N PHE A 195 16.21 3.18 2.06
CA PHE A 195 16.40 2.34 3.25
C PHE A 195 15.09 2.11 3.98
N TYR A 196 14.31 3.16 4.27
CA TYR A 196 13.02 3.02 4.96
C TYR A 196 12.07 2.12 4.18
N THR A 197 11.97 2.27 2.86
CA THR A 197 11.10 1.46 2.00
C THR A 197 11.48 -0.03 2.07
N TYR A 198 12.78 -0.34 2.04
CA TYR A 198 13.28 -1.70 2.22
C TYR A 198 13.00 -2.22 3.63
N TYR A 199 13.35 -1.44 4.65
CA TYR A 199 13.28 -1.83 6.05
C TYR A 199 11.83 -2.05 6.51
N ALA A 200 10.88 -1.21 6.09
CA ALA A 200 9.48 -1.31 6.47
C ALA A 200 8.77 -2.56 5.94
N GLN A 201 9.30 -3.21 4.90
CA GLN A 201 8.73 -4.41 4.26
C GLN A 201 7.25 -4.26 3.84
N VAL A 202 6.82 -3.03 3.54
CA VAL A 202 5.47 -2.74 3.05
C VAL A 202 5.42 -2.99 1.55
N LEU A 203 4.73 -4.06 1.13
CA LEU A 203 4.70 -4.50 -0.28
C LEU A 203 4.22 -3.41 -1.24
N SER A 204 3.16 -2.68 -0.89
CA SER A 204 2.66 -1.54 -1.69
C SER A 204 3.66 -0.39 -1.76
N GLY A 205 4.43 -0.17 -0.70
CA GLY A 205 5.55 0.77 -0.68
C GLY A 205 6.64 0.38 -1.67
N VAL A 206 7.11 -0.87 -1.63
CA VAL A 206 8.12 -1.39 -2.56
C VAL A 206 7.64 -1.31 -4.01
N LEU A 207 6.38 -1.69 -4.27
CA LEU A 207 5.77 -1.61 -5.60
C LEU A 207 5.75 -0.18 -6.14
N THR A 208 5.23 0.76 -5.35
CA THR A 208 5.10 2.16 -5.78
C THR A 208 6.45 2.86 -5.92
N PHE A 209 7.40 2.58 -5.02
CA PHE A 209 8.76 3.10 -5.10
C PHE A 209 9.49 2.55 -6.34
N GLY A 210 9.48 1.23 -6.54
CA GLY A 210 10.13 0.60 -7.69
C GLY A 210 9.55 1.09 -9.03
N GLY A 211 8.22 1.15 -9.14
CA GLY A 211 7.55 1.69 -10.33
C GLY A 211 7.87 3.17 -10.58
N MET A 212 7.95 3.98 -9.53
CA MET A 212 8.39 5.38 -9.61
C MET A 212 9.83 5.49 -10.14
N ILE A 213 10.76 4.63 -9.70
CA ILE A 213 12.14 4.62 -10.21
C ILE A 213 12.22 4.25 -11.68
N VAL A 214 11.47 3.23 -12.11
CA VAL A 214 11.41 2.83 -13.53
C VAL A 214 10.93 3.99 -14.40
N VAL A 215 9.84 4.67 -13.99
CA VAL A 215 9.30 5.82 -14.72
C VAL A 215 10.29 6.99 -14.69
N TRP A 216 10.96 7.24 -13.57
CA TRP A 216 11.96 8.30 -13.47
C TRP A 216 13.14 8.09 -14.43
N ILE A 217 13.72 6.88 -14.47
CA ILE A 217 14.79 6.56 -15.42
C ILE A 217 14.30 6.71 -16.86
N ALA A 218 13.08 6.26 -17.16
CA ALA A 218 12.50 6.39 -18.49
C ALA A 218 12.32 7.86 -18.91
N LEU A 219 11.87 8.73 -17.99
CA LEU A 219 11.76 10.17 -18.23
C LEU A 219 13.14 10.79 -18.50
N GLU A 220 14.15 10.48 -17.67
CA GLU A 220 15.51 11.02 -17.82
C GLU A 220 16.12 10.64 -19.18
N LEU A 221 15.95 9.39 -19.61
CA LEU A 221 16.43 8.93 -20.92
C LEU A 221 15.70 9.60 -22.09
N SER A 222 14.39 9.85 -21.94
CA SER A 222 13.60 10.57 -22.95
C SER A 222 14.04 12.04 -23.09
N ILE A 223 14.45 12.67 -21.98
CA ILE A 223 14.99 14.04 -21.96
C ILE A 223 16.33 14.11 -22.68
N ARG A 224 17.23 13.15 -22.42
CA ARG A 224 18.54 13.04 -23.09
C ARG A 224 18.47 12.62 -24.57
N LYS A 225 17.28 12.70 -25.18
CA LYS A 225 16.94 12.30 -26.56
C LYS A 225 17.21 10.83 -26.90
N ASN A 226 17.54 9.97 -25.93
CA ASN A 226 17.72 8.53 -26.13
C ASN A 226 16.38 7.80 -26.01
N ARG A 227 15.44 8.11 -26.92
CA ARG A 227 14.07 7.57 -26.89
C ARG A 227 14.02 6.06 -27.09
N ALA A 228 14.99 5.49 -27.80
CA ALA A 228 15.11 4.04 -27.96
C ALA A 228 15.43 3.38 -26.62
N LEU A 229 16.45 3.85 -25.90
CA LEU A 229 16.81 3.32 -24.58
C LEU A 229 15.72 3.54 -23.53
N SER A 230 15.00 4.68 -23.58
CA SER A 230 13.84 4.93 -22.71
C SER A 230 12.75 3.85 -22.90
N LYS A 231 12.41 3.52 -24.16
CA LYS A 231 11.47 2.42 -24.47
C LYS A 231 12.01 1.06 -23.98
N VAL A 232 13.31 0.81 -24.12
CA VAL A 232 13.95 -0.41 -23.60
C VAL A 232 13.86 -0.48 -22.08
N VAL A 233 14.13 0.59 -21.34
CA VAL A 233 14.00 0.59 -19.87
C VAL A 233 12.57 0.35 -19.43
N ILE A 234 11.59 0.98 -20.08
CA ILE A 234 10.17 0.71 -19.80
C ILE A 234 9.85 -0.76 -20.09
N PHE A 235 10.30 -1.28 -21.23
CA PHE A 235 10.09 -2.68 -21.60
C PHE A 235 10.74 -3.64 -20.60
N LEU A 236 11.98 -3.40 -20.18
CA LEU A 236 12.68 -4.18 -19.16
C LEU A 236 12.02 -4.06 -17.79
N GLY A 237 11.46 -2.91 -17.45
CA GLY A 237 10.66 -2.73 -16.24
C GLY A 237 9.39 -3.58 -16.26
N ILE A 238 8.63 -3.54 -17.38
CA ILE A 238 7.44 -4.37 -17.59
C ILE A 238 7.82 -5.87 -17.60
N LEU A 239 8.90 -6.23 -18.29
CA LEU A 239 9.43 -7.60 -18.32
C LEU A 239 9.86 -8.05 -16.92
N GLY A 240 10.52 -7.19 -16.15
CA GLY A 240 10.89 -7.44 -14.77
C GLY A 240 9.66 -7.72 -13.88
N VAL A 241 8.61 -6.92 -14.02
CA VAL A 241 7.31 -7.19 -13.36
C VAL A 241 6.74 -8.54 -13.83
N GLY A 242 6.81 -8.85 -15.12
CA GLY A 242 6.38 -10.14 -15.68
C GLY A 242 7.18 -11.32 -15.12
N VAL A 243 8.50 -11.21 -15.03
CA VAL A 243 9.41 -12.22 -14.48
C VAL A 243 9.17 -12.39 -12.98
N VAL A 244 9.01 -11.31 -12.22
CA VAL A 244 8.65 -11.38 -10.80
C VAL A 244 7.29 -12.04 -10.63
N THR A 245 6.30 -11.68 -11.44
CA THR A 245 4.97 -12.29 -11.41
C THR A 245 5.04 -13.78 -11.73
N TYR A 246 5.77 -14.17 -12.77
CA TYR A 246 5.98 -15.57 -13.12
C TYR A 246 6.72 -16.32 -12.01
N ALA A 247 7.79 -15.73 -11.44
CA ALA A 247 8.52 -16.31 -10.33
C ALA A 247 7.63 -16.49 -9.10
N LEU A 248 6.75 -15.53 -8.80
CA LEU A 248 5.74 -15.66 -7.75
C LEU A 248 4.75 -16.78 -8.09
N VAL A 249 4.22 -16.85 -9.31
CA VAL A 249 3.32 -17.94 -9.75
C VAL A 249 4.00 -19.30 -9.57
N VAL A 250 5.24 -19.47 -10.04
CA VAL A 250 6.02 -20.70 -9.86
C VAL A 250 6.28 -20.98 -8.38
N PHE A 251 6.61 -19.97 -7.59
CA PHE A 251 6.86 -20.11 -6.16
C PHE A 251 5.62 -20.54 -5.37
N PHE A 252 4.43 -20.06 -5.77
CA PHE A 252 3.14 -20.40 -5.19
C PHE A 252 2.47 -21.62 -5.84
N GLN A 253 3.08 -22.25 -6.85
CA GLN A 253 2.56 -23.52 -7.36
C GLN A 253 2.62 -24.60 -6.26
N PRO A 254 1.66 -25.55 -6.28
CA PRO A 254 1.69 -26.70 -5.39
C PRO A 254 3.04 -27.39 -5.44
N GLU A 255 3.58 -27.69 -4.26
CA GLU A 255 4.86 -28.38 -4.18
C GLU A 255 4.73 -29.77 -4.82
N LYS A 256 5.80 -30.19 -5.51
CA LYS A 256 5.87 -31.56 -6.03
C LYS A 256 6.33 -32.48 -4.91
N LEU A 257 5.68 -33.63 -4.83
CA LEU A 257 6.03 -34.69 -3.90
C LEU A 257 7.47 -35.18 -4.17
N ARG A 258 8.30 -35.23 -3.13
CA ARG A 258 9.73 -35.61 -3.21
C ARG A 258 10.00 -37.09 -2.96
N ILE A 259 9.00 -37.84 -2.50
CA ILE A 259 9.11 -39.26 -2.16
C ILE A 259 8.05 -40.04 -2.92
N SER A 260 8.34 -41.29 -3.31
CA SER A 260 7.31 -42.20 -3.78
C SER A 260 6.45 -42.67 -2.60
N LEU A 261 5.15 -42.82 -2.82
CA LEU A 261 4.19 -43.36 -1.84
C LEU A 261 3.73 -44.77 -2.22
N ASP A 262 4.38 -45.39 -3.21
CA ASP A 262 3.98 -46.71 -3.73
C ASP A 262 4.30 -47.83 -2.74
N HIS A 263 5.33 -47.62 -1.90
CA HIS A 263 5.76 -48.55 -0.87
C HIS A 263 6.01 -47.81 0.46
N LEU A 264 4.99 -47.80 1.32
CA LEU A 264 5.07 -47.20 2.65
C LEU A 264 5.48 -48.28 3.66
N PRO A 265 6.48 -48.02 4.53
CA PRO A 265 6.81 -48.94 5.61
C PRO A 265 5.65 -49.02 6.59
N GLU A 266 5.26 -50.24 6.97
CA GLU A 266 4.15 -50.46 7.90
C GLU A 266 4.53 -50.16 9.35
N LYS A 267 5.81 -50.32 9.70
CA LYS A 267 6.30 -50.22 11.08
C LYS A 267 7.47 -49.25 11.24
N THR A 268 7.54 -48.62 12.40
CA THR A 268 8.67 -47.82 12.87
C THR A 268 9.88 -48.70 13.17
N LYS A 269 11.04 -48.08 13.44
CA LYS A 269 12.24 -48.83 13.88
C LYS A 269 12.04 -49.52 15.23
N GLU A 270 11.11 -49.05 16.06
CA GLU A 270 10.75 -49.68 17.34
C GLU A 270 9.61 -50.72 17.19
N GLY A 271 9.06 -50.89 15.99
CA GLY A 271 8.07 -51.92 15.67
C GLY A 271 6.60 -51.47 15.78
N ASN A 272 6.32 -50.21 16.14
CA ASN A 272 4.96 -49.67 16.17
C ASN A 272 4.42 -49.40 14.76
N LEU A 273 3.10 -49.40 14.58
CA LEU A 273 2.49 -49.16 13.28
C LEU A 273 2.54 -47.68 12.88
N TYR A 274 2.82 -47.41 11.61
CA TYR A 274 2.67 -46.09 11.04
C TYR A 274 1.22 -45.81 10.65
N PHE A 275 0.78 -44.59 10.93
CA PHE A 275 -0.48 -44.05 10.44
C PHE A 275 -0.26 -43.11 9.26
N HIS A 276 -1.09 -43.24 8.23
CA HIS A 276 -1.05 -42.43 7.01
C HIS A 276 -2.46 -41.92 6.69
N ARG A 277 -2.63 -40.59 6.59
CA ARG A 277 -3.89 -39.98 6.15
C ARG A 277 -3.84 -39.69 4.66
N THR A 278 -4.27 -40.65 3.86
CA THR A 278 -4.28 -40.56 2.39
C THR A 278 -5.36 -39.60 1.85
N ASP A 279 -6.35 -39.24 2.68
CA ASP A 279 -7.36 -38.23 2.40
C ASP A 279 -6.80 -36.79 2.44
N LYS A 280 -5.59 -36.60 3.01
CA LYS A 280 -4.96 -35.29 3.17
C LYS A 280 -3.63 -35.19 2.41
N ASN A 281 -3.68 -34.58 1.22
CA ASN A 281 -2.51 -34.38 0.35
C ASN A 281 -1.67 -33.12 0.69
N GLN A 282 -1.55 -32.79 1.97
CA GLN A 282 -0.78 -31.63 2.41
C GLN A 282 0.73 -31.93 2.37
N LEU A 283 1.51 -31.06 1.73
CA LEU A 283 2.97 -31.19 1.60
C LEU A 283 3.69 -30.04 2.28
N GLU A 284 4.79 -30.32 2.99
CA GLU A 284 5.71 -29.33 3.55
C GLU A 284 7.12 -29.58 3.02
N ASN A 285 7.67 -28.61 2.30
CA ASN A 285 8.94 -28.69 1.56
C ASN A 285 9.02 -29.88 0.59
N GLY A 286 7.89 -30.28 0.02
CA GLY A 286 7.72 -31.42 -0.88
C GLY A 286 7.56 -32.77 -0.16
N TYR A 287 7.49 -32.80 1.16
CA TYR A 287 7.25 -34.02 1.95
C TYR A 287 5.81 -34.06 2.49
N PRO A 288 5.16 -35.23 2.53
CA PRO A 288 3.77 -35.32 3.01
C PRO A 288 3.67 -35.15 4.53
N VAL A 289 2.80 -34.23 4.97
CA VAL A 289 2.62 -33.87 6.38
C VAL A 289 2.01 -35.03 7.17
N TYR A 290 0.97 -35.68 6.64
CA TYR A 290 0.20 -36.68 7.38
C TYR A 290 0.58 -38.14 7.09
N TYR A 291 1.84 -38.37 6.73
CA TYR A 291 2.40 -39.70 6.47
C TYR A 291 3.53 -39.98 7.45
N PHE A 292 3.74 -41.28 7.73
CA PHE A 292 4.75 -41.79 8.67
C PHE A 292 4.53 -41.25 10.08
N LEU A 293 3.29 -41.28 10.56
CA LEU A 293 2.90 -40.79 11.89
C LEU A 293 2.90 -41.94 12.90
N CYS A 294 3.70 -41.82 13.96
CA CYS A 294 3.60 -42.63 15.17
C CYS A 294 3.51 -41.68 16.39
N GLN A 295 2.29 -41.30 16.76
CA GLN A 295 2.06 -40.29 17.81
C GLN A 295 2.60 -40.73 19.17
N GLU A 296 2.49 -42.01 19.51
CA GLU A 296 2.96 -42.53 20.81
C GLU A 296 4.47 -42.34 20.99
N GLU A 297 5.25 -42.74 19.99
CA GLU A 297 6.70 -42.57 19.97
C GLU A 297 7.10 -41.09 19.96
N MET A 298 6.47 -40.30 19.09
CA MET A 298 6.77 -38.88 18.95
C MET A 298 6.47 -38.11 20.24
N LYS A 299 5.33 -38.38 20.89
CA LYS A 299 4.94 -37.78 22.17
C LYS A 299 5.91 -38.14 23.28
N ARG A 300 6.24 -39.43 23.41
CA ARG A 300 7.19 -39.92 24.43
C ARG A 300 8.55 -39.28 24.27
N GLU A 301 9.07 -39.21 23.05
CA GLU A 301 10.40 -38.68 22.79
C GLU A 301 10.45 -37.15 22.85
N TRP A 302 9.39 -36.46 22.42
CA TRP A 302 9.31 -35.01 22.53
C TRP A 302 9.35 -34.55 23.99
N ASN A 303 8.54 -35.17 24.86
CA ASN A 303 8.47 -34.83 26.27
C ASN A 303 9.77 -35.09 27.05
N ARG A 304 10.68 -35.93 26.51
CA ARG A 304 12.02 -36.13 27.09
C ARG A 304 12.99 -35.01 26.75
N ARG A 305 12.74 -34.29 25.66
CA ARG A 305 13.70 -33.34 25.08
C ARG A 305 13.28 -31.88 25.16
N SER A 306 11.98 -31.60 25.21
CA SER A 306 11.42 -30.25 25.25
C SER A 306 10.93 -29.89 26.66
N SER A 307 10.95 -28.59 26.94
CA SER A 307 10.34 -28.00 28.13
C SER A 307 8.81 -27.80 28.00
N PHE A 308 8.29 -27.86 26.77
CA PHE A 308 6.86 -27.74 26.48
C PHE A 308 6.26 -29.14 26.27
N PRO A 309 5.18 -29.51 26.98
CA PRO A 309 4.51 -30.79 26.76
C PRO A 309 3.97 -30.92 25.34
N TYR A 310 4.00 -32.13 24.79
CA TYR A 310 3.47 -32.44 23.45
C TYR A 310 2.01 -31.99 23.24
N ASP A 311 1.14 -32.19 24.24
CA ASP A 311 -0.28 -31.83 24.17
C ASP A 311 -0.56 -30.36 24.56
N SER A 312 0.47 -29.52 24.66
CA SER A 312 0.35 -28.11 25.04
C SER A 312 0.27 -27.17 23.83
N LEU A 313 0.25 -25.87 24.13
CA LEU A 313 0.41 -24.81 23.13
C LEU A 313 1.87 -24.37 23.06
N ASP A 314 2.36 -24.06 21.87
CA ASP A 314 3.65 -23.39 21.70
C ASP A 314 3.60 -21.91 22.12
N ALA A 315 4.74 -21.21 22.08
CA ALA A 315 4.83 -19.81 22.49
C ALA A 315 3.97 -18.84 21.65
N LYS A 316 3.45 -19.28 20.50
CA LYS A 316 2.51 -18.50 19.65
C LYS A 316 1.06 -18.91 19.85
N GLY A 317 0.77 -19.77 20.83
CA GLY A 317 -0.58 -20.25 21.12
C GLY A 317 -1.11 -21.28 20.12
N GLN A 318 -0.25 -21.91 19.30
CA GLN A 318 -0.66 -22.96 18.36
C GLN A 318 -0.52 -24.34 19.04
N LYS A 319 -1.25 -25.34 18.56
CA LYS A 319 -1.08 -26.72 19.07
C LYS A 319 0.31 -27.24 18.75
N LEU A 320 1.09 -27.55 19.79
CA LEU A 320 2.50 -27.90 19.67
C LEU A 320 2.71 -29.17 18.82
N GLU A 321 1.84 -30.17 18.97
CA GLU A 321 1.79 -31.36 18.10
C GLU A 321 1.84 -30.97 16.61
N GLY A 322 1.02 -30.00 16.21
CA GLY A 322 0.92 -29.57 14.82
C GLY A 322 2.22 -28.91 14.34
N THR A 323 2.83 -28.08 15.20
CA THR A 323 4.11 -27.43 14.92
C THR A 323 5.23 -28.47 14.78
N LEU A 324 5.30 -29.47 15.67
CA LEU A 324 6.28 -30.55 15.62
C LEU A 324 6.15 -31.40 14.36
N ILE A 325 4.94 -31.87 14.04
CA ILE A 325 4.67 -32.69 12.84
C ILE A 325 5.13 -31.94 11.59
N ARG A 326 4.77 -30.66 11.47
CA ARG A 326 5.17 -29.84 10.32
C ARG A 326 6.68 -29.60 10.28
N TYR A 327 7.32 -29.35 11.43
CA TYR A 327 8.77 -29.10 11.45
C TYR A 327 9.56 -30.33 11.04
N LEU A 328 9.21 -31.52 11.56
CA LEU A 328 9.79 -32.81 11.15
C LEU A 328 9.59 -33.04 9.64
N THR A 329 8.37 -32.81 9.15
CA THR A 329 8.06 -32.90 7.71
C THR A 329 8.96 -31.96 6.90
N SER A 330 9.15 -30.73 7.36
CA SER A 330 9.94 -29.70 6.67
C SER A 330 11.42 -30.09 6.52
N LYS A 331 11.93 -30.97 7.40
CA LYS A 331 13.28 -31.57 7.34
C LYS A 331 13.32 -32.90 6.58
N GLY A 332 12.19 -33.41 6.10
CA GLY A 332 12.08 -34.72 5.46
C GLY A 332 12.17 -35.90 6.45
N LEU A 333 11.92 -35.66 7.73
CA LEU A 333 11.99 -36.68 8.78
C LEU A 333 10.64 -37.39 8.95
N TYR A 334 10.69 -38.63 9.42
CA TYR A 334 9.51 -39.38 9.86
C TYR A 334 9.03 -38.85 11.22
N LYS A 335 7.75 -39.06 11.54
CA LYS A 335 7.11 -38.51 12.75
C LYS A 335 7.01 -39.62 13.79
N ASP A 336 8.18 -40.11 14.15
CA ASP A 336 8.45 -41.23 15.07
C ASP A 336 9.56 -40.83 16.07
N ALA A 337 9.99 -41.78 16.93
CA ALA A 337 11.04 -41.48 17.91
C ALA A 337 12.36 -41.09 17.23
N ALA A 338 12.73 -41.78 16.15
CA ALA A 338 13.98 -41.51 15.42
C ALA A 338 14.00 -40.11 14.80
N GLY A 339 12.87 -39.66 14.24
CA GLY A 339 12.71 -38.31 13.72
C GLY A 339 12.86 -37.24 14.79
N VAL A 340 12.26 -37.44 15.96
CA VAL A 340 12.41 -36.52 17.10
C VAL A 340 13.84 -36.52 17.63
N GLN A 341 14.52 -37.67 17.69
CA GLN A 341 15.92 -37.77 18.10
C GLN A 341 16.87 -37.03 17.16
N ALA A 342 16.56 -37.00 15.86
CA ALA A 342 17.35 -36.27 14.86
C ALA A 342 17.25 -34.73 14.96
N LEU A 343 16.38 -34.19 15.82
CA LEU A 343 16.30 -32.74 16.06
C LEU A 343 17.51 -32.24 16.87
N SER A 344 18.08 -31.11 16.49
CA SER A 344 19.10 -30.43 17.32
C SER A 344 18.44 -29.65 18.47
N PRO A 345 19.21 -29.20 19.48
CA PRO A 345 18.69 -28.31 20.51
C PRO A 345 18.07 -27.01 19.94
N THR A 346 18.64 -26.48 18.85
CA THR A 346 18.08 -25.29 18.18
C THR A 346 16.75 -25.59 17.49
N ASP A 347 16.60 -26.79 16.92
CA ASP A 347 15.33 -27.20 16.30
C ASP A 347 14.21 -27.28 17.33
N ILE A 348 14.50 -27.84 18.52
CA ILE A 348 13.53 -27.91 19.63
C ILE A 348 13.09 -26.49 20.01
N SER A 349 14.04 -25.57 20.20
CA SER A 349 13.73 -24.17 20.52
C SER A 349 12.87 -23.49 19.46
N HIS A 350 13.13 -23.73 18.16
CA HIS A 350 12.30 -23.19 17.08
C HIS A 350 10.86 -23.71 17.13
N ILE A 351 10.67 -25.00 17.42
CA ILE A 351 9.34 -25.61 17.54
C ILE A 351 8.61 -25.05 18.78
N GLU A 352 9.29 -24.92 19.92
CA GLU A 352 8.74 -24.27 21.13
C GLU A 352 8.32 -22.82 20.86
N GLN A 353 9.04 -22.11 19.98
CA GLN A 353 8.70 -20.76 19.52
C GLN A 353 7.59 -20.73 18.45
N GLY A 354 6.96 -21.85 18.11
CA GLY A 354 5.89 -21.93 17.12
C GLY A 354 6.38 -21.67 15.69
N ILE A 355 7.55 -22.19 15.33
CA ILE A 355 8.06 -22.17 13.96
C ILE A 355 7.82 -23.56 13.34
N PRO A 356 6.87 -23.71 12.39
CA PRO A 356 6.48 -25.02 11.87
C PRO A 356 7.32 -25.52 10.69
N SER A 357 8.26 -24.73 10.16
CA SER A 357 9.01 -25.09 8.95
C SER A 357 10.37 -24.41 8.90
N ILE A 358 11.42 -25.14 8.50
CA ILE A 358 12.78 -24.61 8.33
C ILE A 358 12.86 -23.44 7.33
N LEU A 359 11.94 -23.36 6.36
CA LEU A 359 11.90 -22.23 5.43
C LEU A 359 11.49 -20.91 6.10
N SER A 360 10.79 -20.99 7.23
CA SER A 360 10.39 -19.82 8.04
C SER A 360 11.57 -19.23 8.83
N LEU A 361 12.70 -19.95 8.92
CA LEU A 361 13.95 -19.48 9.55
C LEU A 361 14.76 -18.54 8.66
N LYS A 362 14.41 -18.41 7.38
CA LYS A 362 15.01 -17.39 6.51
C LYS A 362 14.78 -15.99 7.11
N LYS A 363 15.66 -15.03 6.83
CA LYS A 363 15.53 -13.64 7.31
C LYS A 363 15.06 -12.70 6.18
N GLY A 364 14.49 -11.56 6.57
CA GLY A 364 14.07 -10.51 5.64
C GLY A 364 12.96 -10.94 4.67
N PHE A 365 13.06 -10.51 3.41
CA PHE A 365 12.03 -10.77 2.40
C PHE A 365 11.77 -12.26 2.13
N GLY A 366 12.81 -13.10 2.26
CA GLY A 366 12.66 -14.56 2.10
C GLY A 366 11.77 -15.18 3.18
N ALA A 367 11.87 -14.70 4.42
CA ALA A 367 11.00 -15.10 5.53
C ALA A 367 9.55 -14.71 5.25
N ARG A 368 9.35 -13.46 4.80
CA ARG A 368 8.03 -12.91 4.48
C ARG A 368 7.37 -13.70 3.36
N LEU A 369 8.10 -14.02 2.32
CA LEU A 369 7.58 -14.78 1.17
C LEU A 369 7.26 -16.23 1.56
N ALA A 370 8.10 -16.87 2.39
CA ALA A 370 7.80 -18.20 2.94
C ALA A 370 6.55 -18.20 3.82
N GLY A 371 6.39 -17.18 4.67
CA GLY A 371 5.18 -16.98 5.48
C GLY A 371 3.92 -16.84 4.62
N LEU A 372 3.97 -16.04 3.56
CA LEU A 372 2.87 -15.88 2.60
C LEU A 372 2.52 -17.19 1.88
N LYS A 373 3.53 -18.01 1.52
CA LYS A 373 3.29 -19.32 0.93
C LYS A 373 2.63 -20.27 1.92
N ASN A 374 3.10 -20.29 3.16
CA ASN A 374 2.50 -21.09 4.22
C ASN A 374 1.06 -20.68 4.49
N GLU A 375 0.76 -19.40 4.48
CA GLU A 375 -0.62 -18.90 4.54
C GLU A 375 -1.44 -19.53 3.39
N LEU A 376 -1.09 -19.24 2.14
CA LEU A 376 -1.88 -19.64 0.98
C LEU A 376 -2.03 -21.17 0.77
N MET A 377 -1.01 -21.95 1.13
CA MET A 377 -0.98 -23.39 0.85
C MET A 377 -1.62 -24.25 1.93
N TYR A 378 -1.64 -23.79 3.18
CA TYR A 378 -2.04 -24.63 4.32
C TYR A 378 -3.39 -24.29 4.93
N SER A 379 -4.04 -23.22 4.44
CA SER A 379 -5.36 -22.87 4.94
C SER A 379 -6.43 -23.09 3.89
N ASN A 380 -7.27 -24.09 4.15
CA ASN A 380 -8.57 -24.24 3.48
C ASN A 380 -9.55 -23.11 3.86
N ASP A 381 -9.16 -22.30 4.86
CA ASP A 381 -9.86 -21.16 5.39
C ASP A 381 -9.12 -19.85 5.02
N PRO A 382 -9.68 -18.96 4.18
CA PRO A 382 -9.03 -17.71 3.84
C PRO A 382 -8.90 -16.73 5.04
N ASN A 383 -9.52 -17.01 6.19
CA ASN A 383 -9.47 -16.13 7.35
C ASN A 383 -8.04 -15.99 7.93
N GLY A 384 -7.64 -14.76 8.26
CA GLY A 384 -6.32 -14.44 8.82
C GLY A 384 -5.20 -14.26 7.79
N GLN A 385 -5.50 -14.36 6.49
CA GLN A 385 -4.50 -14.32 5.42
C GLN A 385 -4.77 -13.21 4.41
N SER A 386 -3.96 -12.16 4.48
CA SER A 386 -4.24 -10.91 3.75
C SER A 386 -4.35 -11.06 2.22
N ILE A 387 -3.63 -12.00 1.61
CA ILE A 387 -3.65 -12.22 0.15
C ILE A 387 -4.81 -13.11 -0.26
N ALA A 388 -5.03 -14.23 0.44
CA ALA A 388 -6.15 -15.13 0.16
C ALA A 388 -7.50 -14.40 0.28
N GLN A 389 -7.62 -13.57 1.32
CA GLN A 389 -8.74 -12.66 1.52
C GLN A 389 -8.98 -11.76 0.31
N ARG A 390 -7.96 -11.08 -0.21
CA ARG A 390 -8.08 -10.19 -1.37
C ARG A 390 -8.57 -10.90 -2.63
N PHE A 391 -8.17 -12.14 -2.86
CA PHE A 391 -8.69 -12.92 -3.99
C PHE A 391 -10.19 -13.19 -3.86
N GLU A 392 -10.66 -13.55 -2.67
CA GLU A 392 -12.10 -13.70 -2.40
C GLU A 392 -12.83 -12.35 -2.55
N TYR A 393 -12.22 -11.24 -2.08
CA TYR A 393 -12.81 -9.90 -2.24
C TYR A 393 -12.97 -9.51 -3.71
N TRP A 394 -11.96 -9.78 -4.56
CA TRP A 394 -12.02 -9.50 -5.99
C TRP A 394 -13.06 -10.38 -6.68
N LYS A 395 -13.12 -11.66 -6.33
CA LYS A 395 -14.12 -12.60 -6.88
C LYS A 395 -15.54 -12.13 -6.55
N THR A 396 -15.80 -11.77 -5.30
CA THR A 396 -17.08 -11.20 -4.84
C THR A 396 -17.37 -9.89 -5.57
N GLY A 397 -16.41 -8.96 -5.62
CA GLY A 397 -16.57 -7.67 -6.29
C GLY A 397 -16.89 -7.80 -7.78
N LEU A 398 -16.22 -8.72 -8.50
CA LEU A 398 -16.49 -8.99 -9.91
C LEU A 398 -17.89 -9.57 -10.15
N LYS A 399 -18.44 -10.35 -9.21
CA LYS A 399 -19.83 -10.82 -9.30
C LYS A 399 -20.81 -9.65 -9.15
N ILE A 400 -20.61 -8.80 -8.14
CA ILE A 400 -21.44 -7.60 -7.92
C ILE A 400 -21.38 -6.65 -9.13
N LEU A 401 -20.18 -6.47 -9.69
CA LEU A 401 -19.98 -5.63 -10.87
C LEU A 401 -20.75 -6.15 -12.08
N LYS A 402 -20.76 -7.47 -12.31
CA LYS A 402 -21.49 -8.08 -13.44
C LYS A 402 -22.99 -7.81 -13.37
N SER A 403 -23.59 -7.84 -12.17
CA SER A 403 -25.01 -7.53 -11.99
C SER A 403 -25.33 -6.03 -12.05
N ASN A 404 -24.36 -5.15 -11.80
CA ASN A 404 -24.58 -3.71 -11.63
C ASN A 404 -23.66 -2.85 -12.53
N PHE A 405 -23.34 -3.33 -13.72
CA PHE A 405 -22.28 -2.75 -14.55
C PHE A 405 -22.49 -1.27 -14.93
N LEU A 406 -23.71 -0.90 -15.33
CA LEU A 406 -23.98 0.44 -15.88
C LEU A 406 -24.07 1.51 -14.78
N LEU A 407 -24.97 1.34 -13.82
CA LEU A 407 -25.26 2.33 -12.78
C LEU A 407 -24.43 2.12 -11.50
N GLY A 408 -23.82 0.94 -11.32
CA GLY A 408 -23.25 0.56 -10.04
C GLY A 408 -24.34 0.25 -9.01
N VAL A 409 -23.93 -0.08 -7.80
CA VAL A 409 -24.84 -0.32 -6.67
C VAL A 409 -25.24 0.97 -5.95
N GLY A 410 -24.56 2.09 -6.26
CA GLY A 410 -24.71 3.36 -5.54
C GLY A 410 -23.64 3.54 -4.47
N ALA A 411 -23.25 4.79 -4.20
CA ALA A 411 -22.22 5.09 -3.21
C ALA A 411 -22.63 4.68 -1.79
N GLY A 412 -23.94 4.64 -1.49
CA GLY A 412 -24.48 4.21 -0.20
C GLY A 412 -24.44 2.71 0.04
N ASP A 413 -24.59 1.89 -1.01
CA ASP A 413 -24.91 0.47 -0.85
C ASP A 413 -23.73 -0.46 -1.09
N ILE A 414 -22.52 0.05 -1.36
CA ILE A 414 -21.36 -0.78 -1.65
C ILE A 414 -21.05 -1.79 -0.52
N ASP A 415 -21.05 -1.38 0.76
CA ASP A 415 -20.81 -2.32 1.86
C ASP A 415 -21.91 -3.38 1.96
N ARG A 416 -23.16 -2.95 1.83
CA ARG A 416 -24.33 -3.83 1.85
C ARG A 416 -24.28 -4.85 0.72
N ALA A 417 -23.93 -4.42 -0.49
CA ALA A 417 -23.80 -5.29 -1.65
C ALA A 417 -22.71 -6.35 -1.44
N PHE A 418 -21.58 -5.98 -0.82
CA PHE A 418 -20.54 -6.94 -0.46
C PHE A 418 -21.02 -7.96 0.57
N GLN A 419 -21.68 -7.51 1.64
CA GLN A 419 -22.18 -8.43 2.67
C GLN A 419 -23.23 -9.40 2.11
N GLN A 420 -24.19 -8.89 1.33
CA GLN A 420 -25.21 -9.71 0.68
C GLN A 420 -24.59 -10.73 -0.28
N GLN A 421 -23.59 -10.33 -1.06
CA GLN A 421 -22.90 -11.25 -1.97
C GLN A 421 -22.12 -12.33 -1.21
N TYR A 422 -21.45 -11.98 -0.10
CA TYR A 422 -20.78 -12.97 0.75
C TYR A 422 -21.75 -13.97 1.37
N GLU A 423 -22.92 -13.53 1.81
CA GLU A 423 -23.97 -14.40 2.34
C GLU A 423 -24.54 -15.32 1.26
N HIS A 424 -24.87 -14.75 0.10
CA HIS A 424 -25.35 -15.50 -1.06
C HIS A 424 -24.36 -16.58 -1.51
N ASP A 425 -23.07 -16.24 -1.55
CA ASP A 425 -22.01 -17.16 -1.95
C ASP A 425 -21.61 -18.16 -0.85
N LYS A 426 -22.22 -18.07 0.35
CA LYS A 426 -21.84 -18.85 1.53
C LYS A 426 -20.34 -18.78 1.78
N SER A 427 -19.80 -17.55 1.75
CA SER A 427 -18.37 -17.29 1.86
C SER A 427 -17.78 -17.93 3.11
N LYS A 428 -16.59 -18.54 2.95
CA LYS A 428 -15.80 -19.07 4.07
C LYS A 428 -15.26 -17.97 4.97
N LEU A 429 -15.26 -16.71 4.51
CA LEU A 429 -14.81 -15.57 5.31
C LEU A 429 -15.75 -15.32 6.49
N ARG A 430 -15.15 -15.23 7.68
CA ARG A 430 -15.82 -14.76 8.90
C ARG A 430 -16.30 -13.32 8.71
N PRO A 431 -17.41 -12.91 9.36
CA PRO A 431 -17.93 -11.55 9.24
C PRO A 431 -16.87 -10.45 9.46
N GLU A 432 -15.99 -10.62 10.43
CA GLU A 432 -14.87 -9.69 10.73
C GLU A 432 -13.86 -9.52 9.57
N ASN A 433 -13.76 -10.52 8.69
CA ASN A 433 -12.85 -10.54 7.55
C ASN A 433 -13.57 -10.31 6.22
N ARG A 434 -14.85 -9.89 6.23
CA ARG A 434 -15.59 -9.55 5.01
C ARG A 434 -15.36 -8.08 4.69
N LEU A 435 -14.34 -7.82 3.89
CA LEU A 435 -13.99 -6.47 3.44
C LEU A 435 -14.33 -6.25 1.96
N ARG A 436 -14.12 -5.01 1.51
CA ARG A 436 -14.21 -4.58 0.11
C ARG A 436 -13.00 -5.05 -0.71
N THR A 437 -12.92 -4.58 -1.94
CA THR A 437 -11.99 -5.08 -2.95
C THR A 437 -10.52 -4.84 -2.65
N HIS A 438 -10.13 -3.85 -1.84
CA HIS A 438 -8.73 -3.39 -1.78
C HIS A 438 -8.19 -3.06 -3.19
N ASN A 439 -9.03 -2.49 -4.04
CA ASN A 439 -8.69 -2.08 -5.40
C ASN A 439 -9.55 -0.88 -5.76
N GLN A 440 -8.94 0.30 -5.80
CA GLN A 440 -9.67 1.56 -5.96
C GLN A 440 -10.49 1.59 -7.25
N TYR A 441 -9.99 0.98 -8.34
CA TYR A 441 -10.68 0.94 -9.62
C TYR A 441 -11.95 0.09 -9.53
N LEU A 442 -11.84 -1.11 -8.96
CA LEU A 442 -12.98 -2.01 -8.81
C LEU A 442 -14.00 -1.45 -7.81
N SER A 443 -13.55 -0.88 -6.69
CA SER A 443 -14.41 -0.21 -5.72
C SER A 443 -15.20 0.94 -6.35
N PHE A 444 -14.53 1.84 -7.10
CA PHE A 444 -15.21 2.94 -7.78
C PHE A 444 -16.17 2.48 -8.87
N PHE A 445 -15.81 1.43 -9.62
CA PHE A 445 -16.69 0.90 -10.66
C PHE A 445 -17.94 0.26 -10.04
N ILE A 446 -17.79 -0.53 -8.98
CA ILE A 446 -18.95 -1.12 -8.28
C ILE A 446 -19.84 -0.02 -7.69
N ALA A 447 -19.28 0.98 -7.01
CA ALA A 447 -20.06 2.03 -6.36
C ALA A 447 -20.75 2.97 -7.37
N LEU A 448 -20.04 3.42 -8.40
CA LEU A 448 -20.48 4.51 -9.28
C LEU A 448 -20.88 4.06 -10.70
N GLY A 449 -20.72 2.77 -11.02
CA GLY A 449 -21.00 2.24 -12.34
C GLY A 449 -20.03 2.71 -13.43
N LEU A 450 -20.38 2.42 -14.68
CA LEU A 450 -19.55 2.71 -15.85
C LEU A 450 -19.29 4.21 -16.00
N VAL A 451 -20.31 5.05 -15.80
CA VAL A 451 -20.19 6.51 -15.98
C VAL A 451 -19.20 7.10 -14.99
N GLY A 452 -19.34 6.80 -13.69
CA GLY A 452 -18.41 7.28 -12.67
C GLY A 452 -17.00 6.74 -12.86
N PHE A 453 -16.88 5.46 -13.26
CA PHE A 453 -15.58 4.87 -13.58
C PHE A 453 -14.90 5.57 -14.77
N LEU A 454 -15.63 5.86 -15.84
CA LEU A 454 -15.08 6.57 -17.00
C LEU A 454 -14.68 8.02 -16.65
N LEU A 455 -15.46 8.73 -15.83
CA LEU A 455 -15.08 10.07 -15.34
C LEU A 455 -13.80 10.03 -14.51
N PHE A 456 -13.67 9.03 -13.63
CA PHE A 456 -12.46 8.82 -12.83
C PHE A 456 -11.23 8.53 -13.72
N VAL A 457 -11.33 7.58 -14.64
CA VAL A 457 -10.25 7.24 -15.58
C VAL A 457 -9.91 8.42 -16.49
N ALA A 458 -10.90 9.15 -16.98
CA ALA A 458 -10.68 10.36 -17.78
C ALA A 458 -9.90 11.43 -17.01
N THR A 459 -10.21 11.63 -15.73
CA THR A 459 -9.47 12.56 -14.85
C THR A 459 -8.00 12.17 -14.74
N LEU A 460 -7.70 10.88 -14.52
CA LEU A 460 -6.33 10.36 -14.41
C LEU A 460 -5.56 10.49 -15.73
N ILE A 461 -6.18 10.13 -16.86
CA ILE A 461 -5.57 10.25 -18.19
C ILE A 461 -5.31 11.72 -18.55
N TYR A 462 -6.27 12.60 -18.28
CA TYR A 462 -6.14 14.03 -18.55
C TYR A 462 -5.01 14.64 -17.72
N PHE A 463 -4.86 14.23 -16.45
CA PHE A 463 -3.77 14.67 -15.58
C PHE A 463 -2.42 14.23 -16.13
N TRP A 464 -2.29 12.96 -16.47
CA TRP A 464 -1.04 12.41 -17.00
C TRP A 464 -0.64 13.09 -18.31
N ARG A 465 -1.56 13.20 -19.28
CA ARG A 465 -1.29 13.79 -20.61
C ARG A 465 -0.85 15.25 -20.49
N THR A 466 -1.54 16.04 -19.68
CA THR A 466 -1.25 17.46 -19.51
C THR A 466 0.11 17.67 -18.85
N ASN A 467 0.38 16.98 -17.74
CA ASN A 467 1.66 17.09 -17.04
C ASN A 467 2.83 16.54 -17.85
N PHE A 468 2.62 15.49 -18.66
CA PHE A 468 3.63 15.01 -19.60
C PHE A 468 3.98 16.06 -20.66
N LYS A 469 2.98 16.71 -21.28
CA LYS A 469 3.22 17.79 -22.26
C LYS A 469 3.93 19.00 -21.62
N GLN A 470 3.56 19.34 -20.40
CA GLN A 470 4.18 20.44 -19.65
C GLN A 470 5.59 20.11 -19.15
N ARG A 471 6.02 18.84 -19.25
CA ARG A 471 7.27 18.33 -18.65
C ARG A 471 7.29 18.55 -17.15
N ASN A 472 6.20 18.20 -16.48
CA ASN A 472 6.10 18.17 -15.02
C ASN A 472 6.39 16.75 -14.52
N TYR A 473 7.67 16.40 -14.43
CA TYR A 473 8.17 15.10 -14.03
C TYR A 473 7.75 14.75 -12.62
N LEU A 474 7.81 15.68 -11.66
CA LEU A 474 7.34 15.39 -10.31
C LEU A 474 5.85 14.96 -10.29
N ALA A 475 4.99 15.64 -11.04
CA ALA A 475 3.58 15.26 -11.15
C ALA A 475 3.39 13.87 -11.78
N ILE A 476 4.19 13.53 -12.78
CA ILE A 476 4.16 12.20 -13.43
C ILE A 476 4.59 11.11 -12.43
N LEU A 477 5.67 11.33 -11.68
CA LEU A 477 6.14 10.39 -10.66
C LEU A 477 5.10 10.19 -9.54
N PHE A 478 4.51 11.28 -9.05
CA PHE A 478 3.41 11.23 -8.08
C PHE A 478 2.20 10.46 -8.64
N MET A 479 1.82 10.71 -9.89
CA MET A 479 0.71 10.01 -10.51
C MET A 479 1.02 8.52 -10.68
N THR A 480 2.26 8.14 -11.02
CA THR A 480 2.70 6.73 -11.04
C THR A 480 2.52 6.07 -9.67
N ILE A 481 2.98 6.72 -8.60
CA ILE A 481 2.81 6.22 -7.23
C ILE A 481 1.32 5.98 -6.93
N SER A 482 0.46 6.95 -7.27
CA SER A 482 -0.98 6.87 -7.03
C SER A 482 -1.65 5.75 -7.83
N LEU A 483 -1.37 5.65 -9.14
CA LEU A 483 -1.94 4.64 -10.02
C LEU A 483 -1.57 3.22 -9.60
N LEU A 484 -0.33 3.00 -9.16
CA LEU A 484 0.14 1.71 -8.64
C LEU A 484 -0.48 1.38 -7.29
N SER A 485 -0.65 2.38 -6.41
CA SER A 485 -1.34 2.20 -5.13
C SER A 485 -2.79 1.74 -5.32
N PHE A 486 -3.51 2.33 -6.30
CA PHE A 486 -4.90 2.02 -6.60
C PHE A 486 -5.15 0.56 -7.04
N LEU A 487 -4.12 -0.15 -7.53
CA LEU A 487 -4.24 -1.56 -7.90
C LEU A 487 -4.33 -2.49 -6.68
N VAL A 488 -3.72 -2.08 -5.57
CA VAL A 488 -3.48 -2.94 -4.40
C VAL A 488 -4.24 -2.47 -3.18
N GLU A 489 -4.71 -1.21 -3.16
CA GLU A 489 -5.38 -0.61 -2.02
C GLU A 489 -6.47 0.39 -2.42
N ASP A 490 -7.50 0.47 -1.57
CA ASP A 490 -8.57 1.46 -1.61
C ASP A 490 -8.06 2.80 -1.03
N THR A 491 -7.20 3.49 -1.77
CA THR A 491 -6.46 4.67 -1.28
C THR A 491 -7.35 5.87 -0.97
N LEU A 492 -8.35 6.12 -1.81
CA LEU A 492 -9.27 7.26 -1.72
C LEU A 492 -10.42 7.03 -0.73
N GLU A 493 -10.55 5.83 -0.17
CA GLU A 493 -11.58 5.50 0.84
C GLU A 493 -11.18 5.90 2.28
N THR A 494 -9.95 6.41 2.46
CA THR A 494 -9.45 6.84 3.78
C THR A 494 -9.11 8.31 3.76
N GLN A 495 -9.49 9.05 4.81
CA GLN A 495 -9.21 10.49 4.95
C GLN A 495 -7.75 10.85 4.64
N MET A 496 -6.79 10.04 5.11
CA MET A 496 -5.36 10.28 4.87
C MET A 496 -4.97 10.07 3.41
N GLY A 497 -5.43 8.98 2.79
CA GLY A 497 -5.09 8.68 1.41
C GLY A 497 -5.75 9.64 0.41
N VAL A 498 -7.01 10.00 0.65
CA VAL A 498 -7.71 10.99 -0.18
C VAL A 498 -7.11 12.38 -0.03
N THR A 499 -6.75 12.81 1.18
CA THR A 499 -6.10 14.12 1.39
C THR A 499 -4.72 14.16 0.73
N PHE A 500 -3.93 13.09 0.87
CA PHE A 500 -2.64 12.95 0.20
C PHE A 500 -2.78 13.07 -1.32
N PHE A 501 -3.69 12.30 -1.92
CA PHE A 501 -3.91 12.36 -3.36
C PHE A 501 -4.38 13.74 -3.81
N ALA A 502 -5.39 14.28 -3.12
CA ALA A 502 -6.01 15.56 -3.46
C ALA A 502 -5.06 16.75 -3.32
N PHE A 503 -4.18 16.72 -2.31
CA PHE A 503 -3.16 17.74 -2.11
C PHE A 503 -2.20 17.82 -3.29
N PHE A 504 -1.55 16.71 -3.65
CA PHE A 504 -0.60 16.71 -4.75
C PHE A 504 -1.29 16.88 -6.10
N PHE A 505 -2.48 16.30 -6.29
CA PHE A 505 -3.29 16.54 -7.48
C PHE A 505 -3.58 18.04 -7.65
N GLY A 506 -4.13 18.69 -6.61
CA GLY A 506 -4.40 20.12 -6.57
C GLY A 506 -3.17 20.99 -6.81
N LEU A 507 -2.06 20.65 -6.14
CA LEU A 507 -0.77 21.31 -6.30
C LEU A 507 -0.35 21.29 -7.78
N PHE A 508 -0.38 20.13 -8.44
CA PHE A 508 0.10 19.98 -9.81
C PHE A 508 -0.86 20.47 -10.90
N ILE A 509 -2.16 20.55 -10.66
CA ILE A 509 -3.09 21.17 -11.62
C ILE A 509 -3.06 22.71 -11.56
N SER A 510 -2.62 23.28 -10.43
CA SER A 510 -2.42 24.72 -10.27
C SER A 510 -1.04 25.19 -10.74
N TYR A 511 -0.11 24.26 -10.99
CA TYR A 511 1.32 24.51 -11.13
C TYR A 511 1.91 23.98 -12.44
N SER A 512 3.02 24.57 -12.92
CA SER A 512 3.79 24.10 -14.07
C SER A 512 5.29 24.01 -13.75
N GLU A 513 5.88 22.80 -13.83
CA GLU A 513 7.26 22.50 -13.38
C GLU A 513 8.37 23.37 -13.97
N ARG A 514 8.20 23.88 -15.19
CA ARG A 514 9.18 24.78 -15.82
C ARG A 514 9.47 26.03 -14.99
N ARG A 515 8.57 26.45 -14.11
CA ARG A 515 8.75 27.69 -13.35
C ARG A 515 9.67 27.52 -12.12
N ILE A 516 9.64 26.39 -11.39
CA ILE A 516 10.44 26.17 -10.15
C ILE A 516 11.95 26.13 -10.39
N TRP A 517 12.38 25.47 -11.46
CA TRP A 517 13.81 25.16 -11.64
C TRP A 517 14.56 26.26 -12.41
N ASN A 518 13.85 27.08 -13.18
CA ASN A 518 14.44 28.24 -13.87
C ASN A 518 14.95 29.34 -12.90
N GLU A 519 14.52 29.34 -11.64
CA GLU A 519 15.04 30.25 -10.59
C GLU A 519 16.25 29.67 -9.82
N MET A 520 16.55 28.37 -9.97
CA MET A 520 17.74 27.74 -9.40
C MET A 520 18.93 27.71 -10.38
N GLU A 521 18.67 27.97 -11.65
CA GLU A 521 19.71 28.38 -12.59
C GLU A 521 20.09 29.82 -12.27
N PRO A 522 21.37 30.12 -11.95
CA PRO A 522 21.85 31.49 -12.06
C PRO A 522 21.50 31.99 -13.47
N LYS A 523 21.13 33.26 -13.59
CA LYS A 523 21.18 33.94 -14.88
C LYS A 523 22.64 33.91 -15.33
N ASP A 524 23.07 32.84 -15.98
CA ASP A 524 24.35 32.83 -16.65
C ASP A 524 24.28 33.96 -17.68
N HIS A 525 25.24 34.86 -17.53
CA HIS A 525 25.33 36.14 -18.20
C HIS A 525 25.12 35.97 -19.71
N ILE A 526 24.09 36.64 -20.23
CA ILE A 526 24.11 37.08 -21.62
C ILE A 526 25.11 38.23 -21.62
N GLU A 527 26.33 37.94 -22.05
CA GLU A 527 27.19 38.87 -22.79
C GLU A 527 27.64 38.17 -24.07
#